data_AF-A0A538TFI2-F1
#
_entry.id   AF-A0A538TFI2-F1
#
_cell.length_a   1.000
_cell.length_b   1.000
_cell.length_c   1.000
_cell.angle_alpha   90.00
_cell.angle_beta   90.00
_cell.angle_gamma   90.00
#
_symmetry.space_group_name_H-M   'P 1'
#
loop_
_entity.id
_entity.type
_entity.pdbx_description
1 polymer ?
#
loop_
_entity_poly.entity_id
_entity_poly.type
_entity_poly.pdbx_seq_one_letter_code
_entity_poly.pdbx_strand_id
1 'polypeptide(L)'
;PRCVARLQRRWPRLIVVHTPVHASWLNQIEIYFSVVQRKVLTPNDFASLSSLKHRLLRFENHYEQVAKPFEWKFTRRDLEQLIAKLHDGDTRLAAA
;
A
#
# COMPACT_ATOMS: atom_id res chain seq x y z
N PRO A 1 -18.01 2.78 8.49
CA PRO A 1 -17.39 1.43 8.58
C PRO A 1 -16.85 1.13 10.00
N ARG A 2 -16.93 -0.12 10.48
CA ARG A 2 -16.47 -0.50 11.84
C ARG A 2 -14.99 -0.16 12.09
N CYS A 3 -14.14 -0.26 11.08
CA CYS A 3 -12.71 0.06 11.20
C CYS A 3 -12.45 1.54 11.48
N VAL A 4 -13.18 2.45 10.81
CA VAL A 4 -13.05 3.91 10.98
C VAL A 4 -13.37 4.30 12.42
N ALA A 5 -14.52 3.87 12.94
CA ALA A 5 -14.93 4.15 14.31
C ALA A 5 -13.92 3.60 15.34
N ARG A 6 -13.42 2.38 15.14
CA ARG A 6 -12.42 1.76 16.02
C ARG A 6 -11.12 2.57 16.06
N LEU A 7 -10.60 2.96 14.90
CA LEU A 7 -9.32 3.67 14.80
C LEU A 7 -9.44 5.10 15.34
N GLN A 8 -10.50 5.82 14.98
CA GLN A 8 -10.71 7.20 15.45
C GLN A 8 -10.98 7.28 16.95
N ARG A 9 -11.67 6.29 17.54
CA ARG A 9 -11.85 6.21 18.99
C ARG A 9 -10.52 6.10 19.74
N ARG A 10 -9.54 5.38 19.18
CA ARG A 10 -8.22 5.23 19.79
C ARG A 10 -7.30 6.41 19.46
N TRP A 11 -7.38 6.94 18.24
CA TRP A 11 -6.55 8.03 17.75
C TRP A 11 -7.42 9.11 17.12
N PRO A 12 -7.86 10.13 17.90
CA PRO A 12 -8.83 11.12 17.43
C PRO A 12 -8.39 11.94 16.21
N ARG A 13 -7.07 12.05 15.96
CA ARG A 13 -6.50 12.78 14.82
C ARG A 13 -6.25 11.90 13.59
N LEU A 14 -6.56 10.61 13.64
CA LEU A 14 -6.33 9.68 12.53
C LEU A 14 -7.49 9.77 11.53
N ILE A 15 -7.15 9.95 10.25
CA ILE A 15 -8.10 9.92 9.13
C ILE A 15 -7.88 8.62 8.36
N VAL A 16 -8.94 7.83 8.20
CA VAL A 16 -8.89 6.59 7.42
C VAL A 16 -9.24 6.91 5.97
N VAL A 17 -8.33 6.59 5.06
CA VAL A 17 -8.55 6.71 3.61
C VAL A 17 -8.64 5.31 3.03
N HIS A 18 -9.76 5.01 2.37
CA HIS A 18 -9.95 3.76 1.65
C HIS A 18 -9.56 3.94 0.19
N THR A 19 -8.68 3.07 -0.32
CA THR A 19 -8.38 3.01 -1.76
C THR A 19 -9.54 2.36 -2.51
N PRO A 20 -9.73 2.66 -3.81
CA PRO A 20 -10.66 1.91 -4.65
C PRO A 20 -10.38 0.41 -4.61
N VAL A 21 -11.41 -0.40 -4.89
CA VAL A 21 -11.27 -1.85 -5.01
C VAL A 21 -10.29 -2.15 -6.16
N HIS A 22 -9.43 -3.16 -5.98
CA HIS A 22 -8.35 -3.52 -6.90
C HIS A 22 -7.27 -2.44 -7.13
N ALA A 23 -7.23 -1.36 -6.33
CA ALA A 23 -6.20 -0.33 -6.39
C ALA A 23 -5.10 -0.49 -5.32
N SER A 24 -4.70 -1.74 -5.01
CA SER A 24 -3.62 -2.01 -4.05
C SER A 24 -2.28 -1.40 -4.48
N TRP A 25 -2.06 -1.20 -5.78
CA TRP A 25 -0.89 -0.51 -6.34
C TRP A 25 -0.79 0.96 -5.91
N LEU A 26 -1.88 1.58 -5.45
CA LEU A 26 -1.88 2.93 -4.89
C LEU A 26 -1.42 2.96 -3.42
N ASN A 27 -1.36 1.80 -2.77
CA ASN A 27 -0.93 1.67 -1.39
C ASN A 27 0.59 1.54 -1.28
N GLN A 28 1.25 2.55 -0.71
CA GLN A 28 2.72 2.61 -0.60
C GLN A 28 3.32 1.41 0.14
N ILE A 29 2.61 0.87 1.14
CA ILE A 29 3.13 -0.26 1.91
C ILE A 29 3.31 -1.51 1.03
N GLU A 30 2.50 -1.68 -0.01
CA GLU A 30 2.60 -2.81 -0.95
C GLU A 30 3.85 -2.69 -1.82
N ILE A 31 4.26 -1.46 -2.15
CA ILE A 31 5.53 -1.19 -2.85
C ILE A 31 6.70 -1.60 -1.95
N TYR A 32 6.68 -1.20 -0.68
CA TYR A 32 7.71 -1.57 0.28
C TYR A 32 7.79 -3.10 0.47
N PHE A 33 6.65 -3.78 0.62
CA PHE A 33 6.62 -5.25 0.70
C PHE A 33 7.16 -5.93 -0.56
N SER A 34 6.92 -5.35 -1.75
CA SER A 34 7.53 -5.83 -2.99
C SER A 34 9.05 -5.68 -3.02
N VAL A 35 9.61 -4.68 -2.33
CA VAL A 35 11.07 -4.53 -2.15
C VAL A 35 11.59 -5.57 -1.15
N VAL A 36 10.91 -5.74 -0.01
CA VAL A 36 11.26 -6.75 1.01
C VAL A 36 11.26 -8.15 0.39
N GLN A 37 10.23 -8.50 -0.37
CA GLN A 37 10.16 -9.79 -1.06
C GLN A 37 11.41 -10.02 -1.92
N ARG A 38 11.75 -9.07 -2.79
CA ARG A 38 12.87 -9.22 -3.73
C ARG A 38 14.25 -9.19 -3.08
N LYS A 39 14.45 -8.37 -2.04
CA LYS A 39 15.78 -8.13 -1.45
C LYS A 39 16.07 -8.96 -0.20
N VAL A 40 15.02 -9.37 0.52
CA VAL A 40 15.15 -10.06 1.81
C VAL A 40 14.68 -11.50 1.71
N LEU A 41 13.52 -11.71 1.09
CA LEU A 41 12.82 -13.01 1.11
C LEU A 41 13.06 -13.85 -0.16
N THR A 42 13.97 -13.44 -1.04
CA THR A 42 14.30 -14.20 -2.26
C THR A 42 15.81 -14.51 -2.31
N PRO A 43 16.21 -15.79 -2.28
CA PRO A 43 15.37 -16.96 -1.96
C PRO A 43 14.88 -16.92 -0.51
N ASN A 44 13.72 -17.53 -0.25
CA ASN A 44 13.12 -17.59 1.09
C ASN A 44 13.69 -18.78 1.89
N ASP A 45 15.00 -18.80 2.07
CA ASP A 45 15.70 -19.89 2.76
C ASP A 45 16.35 -19.38 4.05
N PHE A 46 15.85 -19.86 5.18
CA PHE A 46 16.22 -19.40 6.52
C PHE A 46 16.29 -20.56 7.49
N ALA A 47 17.37 -20.65 8.25
CA ALA A 47 17.55 -21.70 9.26
C ALA A 47 16.55 -21.62 10.43
N SER A 48 15.93 -20.45 10.67
CA SER A 48 14.91 -20.28 11.72
C SER A 48 14.08 -19.01 11.53
N LEU A 49 12.93 -18.96 12.20
CA LEU A 49 12.11 -17.74 12.29
C LEU A 49 12.86 -16.58 12.97
N SER A 50 13.73 -16.87 13.93
CA SER A 50 14.58 -15.85 14.58
C SER A 50 15.55 -15.21 13.59
N SER A 51 16.16 -16.03 12.71
CA SER A 51 17.04 -15.55 11.65
C SER A 51 16.29 -14.67 10.64
N LEU A 52 15.08 -15.09 10.24
CA LEU A 52 14.20 -14.31 9.37
C LEU A 52 13.85 -12.96 10.01
N LYS A 53 13.39 -12.96 11.27
CA LYS A 53 13.07 -11.74 12.01
C LYS A 53 14.26 -10.79 12.08
N HIS A 54 15.44 -11.30 12.42
CA HIS A 54 16.65 -10.48 12.50
C HIS A 54 16.99 -9.85 11.14
N ARG A 55 16.88 -10.61 10.05
CA ARG A 55 17.15 -10.09 8.70
C ARG A 55 16.16 -9.01 8.29
N LEU A 56 14.87 -9.18 8.59
CA LEU A 56 13.84 -8.18 8.32
C LEU A 56 14.11 -6.87 9.06
N LEU A 57 14.35 -6.92 10.38
CA LEU A 57 14.61 -5.73 11.19
C LEU A 57 15.92 -5.03 10.77
N ARG A 58 16.96 -5.80 10.43
CA ARG A 58 18.21 -5.23 9.93
C ARG A 58 18.01 -4.56 8.56
N PHE A 59 17.20 -5.16 7.69
CA PHE A 59 16.86 -4.57 6.40
C PHE A 59 16.07 -3.28 6.57
N GLU A 60 15.07 -3.25 7.45
CA GLU A 60 14.29 -2.04 7.79
C GLU A 60 15.21 -0.89 8.21
N ASN A 61 16.04 -1.09 9.24
CA ASN A 61 17.00 -0.09 9.72
C ASN A 61 17.94 0.43 8.61
N HIS A 62 18.41 -0.47 7.73
CA HIS A 62 19.26 -0.06 6.63
C HIS A 62 18.48 0.70 5.55
N TYR A 63 17.30 0.21 5.19
CA TYR A 63 16.46 0.79 4.15
C TYR A 63 16.03 2.20 4.53
N GLU A 64 15.68 2.46 5.80
CA GLU A 64 15.34 3.80 6.29
C GLU A 64 16.46 4.83 6.05
N GLN A 65 17.72 4.42 6.16
CA GLN A 65 18.87 5.31 5.98
C GLN A 65 19.14 5.66 4.52
N VAL A 66 18.77 4.78 3.59
CA VAL A 66 19.08 4.91 2.16
C VAL A 66 17.84 5.14 1.29
N ALA A 67 16.65 5.09 1.89
CA ALA A 67 15.39 5.22 1.20
C ALA A 67 15.32 6.59 0.52
N LYS A 68 14.85 6.56 -0.73
CA LYS A 68 14.50 7.76 -1.49
C LYS A 68 12.98 7.79 -1.64
N PRO A 69 12.36 8.99 -1.71
CA PRO A 69 10.94 9.09 -2.02
C PRO A 69 10.59 8.28 -3.27
N PHE A 70 9.47 7.57 -3.23
CA PHE A 70 8.97 6.86 -4.40
C PHE A 70 8.58 7.87 -5.49
N GLU A 71 9.09 7.67 -6.70
CA GLU A 71 8.70 8.47 -7.85
C GLU A 71 7.32 8.02 -8.35
N TRP A 72 6.31 8.80 -8.01
CA TRP A 72 4.95 8.55 -8.45
C TRP A 72 4.77 8.93 -9.91
N LYS A 73 4.37 7.93 -10.71
CA LYS A 73 3.96 8.14 -12.11
C LYS A 73 2.46 8.43 -12.24
N PHE A 74 1.66 8.00 -11.26
CA PHE A 74 0.21 8.22 -11.23
C PHE A 74 -0.08 9.50 -10.44
N THR A 75 -0.62 10.50 -11.13
CA THR A 75 -0.85 11.85 -10.60
C THR A 75 -2.29 12.03 -10.15
N ARG A 76 -2.58 13.17 -9.48
CA ARG A 76 -3.96 13.55 -9.13
C ARG A 76 -4.86 13.67 -10.36
N ARG A 77 -4.31 14.17 -11.47
CA ARG A 77 -5.04 14.28 -12.73
C ARG A 77 -5.44 12.90 -13.28
N ASP A 78 -4.55 11.92 -13.16
CA ASP A 78 -4.85 10.55 -13.59
C ASP A 78 -5.94 9.92 -12.70
N LEU A 79 -5.95 10.25 -11.40
CA LEU A 79 -7.02 9.85 -10.48
C LEU A 79 -8.37 10.46 -10.86
N GLU A 80 -8.42 11.76 -11.12
CA GLU A 80 -9.64 12.47 -11.54
C GLU A 80 -10.21 11.85 -12.82
N GLN A 81 -9.35 11.57 -13.80
CA GLN A 81 -9.73 10.91 -15.05
C GLN A 81 -10.24 9.48 -14.80
N LEU A 82 -9.61 8.73 -13.91
CA LEU A 82 -10.05 7.37 -13.56
C LEU A 82 -11.43 7.39 -12.89
N ILE A 83 -11.65 8.29 -11.92
CA ILE A 83 -12.92 8.44 -11.22
C ILE A 83 -14.04 8.81 -12.20
N ALA A 84 -13.80 9.76 -13.11
CA ALA A 84 -14.77 10.13 -14.13
C ALA A 84 -15.17 8.92 -15.01
N LYS A 85 -14.20 8.13 -15.48
CA LYS A 85 -14.45 6.93 -16.28
C LYS A 85 -15.27 5.87 -15.53
N LEU A 86 -15.04 5.70 -14.22
CA LEU A 86 -15.78 4.73 -13.41
C LEU A 86 -17.26 5.14 -13.27
N HIS A 87 -17.53 6.43 -13.01
CA HIS A 87 -18.91 6.93 -12.96
C HIS A 87 -19.65 6.78 -14.30
N ASP A 88 -18.97 7.04 -15.43
CA ASP A 88 -19.55 6.86 -16.77
C ASP A 88 -19.86 5.37 -17.06
N GLY A 89 -19.00 4.46 -16.59
CA GLY A 89 -19.17 3.01 -16.73
C GLY A 89 -20.35 2.47 -15.92
N ASP A 90 -20.51 2.91 -14.67
CA ASP A 90 -21.66 2.55 -13.82
C ASP A 90 -22.98 3.04 -14.42
N THR A 91 -22.98 4.24 -15.00
CA THR A 91 -24.15 4.80 -15.69
C THR A 91 -24.56 3.95 -16.90
N ARG A 92 -23.60 3.38 -17.64
CA ARG A 92 -23.85 2.49 -18.79
C ARG A 92 -24.33 1.11 -18.38
N LEU A 93 -23.80 0.55 -17.28
CA LEU A 93 -24.25 -0.74 -16.73
C LEU A 93 -25.63 -0.66 -16.10
N ALA A 94 -26.02 0.49 -15.52
CA ALA A 94 -27.35 0.70 -14.97
C ALA A 94 -28.42 0.99 -16.05
N ALA A 95 -28.00 1.34 -17.27
CA ALA A 95 -28.88 1.63 -18.41
C ALA A 95 -29.06 0.43 -19.37
N ALA A 96 -28.47 -0.71 -19.08
CA ALA A 96 -28.58 -1.97 -19.82
C ALA A 96 -29.39 -3.00 -19.03
#